data_AF-M0CG30-F1
#
_entry.id   AF-M0CG30-F1
#
_cell.length_a   1.000
_cell.length_b   1.000
_cell.length_c   1.000
_cell.angle_alpha   90.00
_cell.angle_beta   90.00
_cell.angle_gamma   90.00
#
_symmetry.space_group_name_H-M   'P 1'
#
loop_
_entity.id
_entity.type
_entity.pdbx_description
1 polymer ?
#
loop_
_entity_poly.entity_id
_entity_poly.type
_entity_poly.pdbx_seq_one_letter_code
_entity_poly.pdbx_strand_id
1 'polypeptide(L)'
;MAPHQRRQIHIETDLDKYLKDALDDGKQVILTGNPGDGKTQHILMRQDEYPPDEYYYLLDASEYADYGELLSEWNEKFQNDVPGVLAINDGPLYEMATSFSDKYPFLQSVQSQLQNQIVYDDNEAEETDFDEIIVIDLNNRDILTHRIITRAIDNFAGEFALEGHDHSGTCHIQHNAKKLQEERIKENLVDFLTQLGNYERHVTVRDLLNYLCYIITAGLKDCQTNFGPELKYYNLAFEGNGAVFDLARRRFQSPDLVHPFVDSRLWAISEQEAEFADRDEASEVVEPHFNQKKRQFLFEDEMLDIGYESRSLFQSLQYDFINHRNGMFQEGSKEQLVKLLNGYFLPNTSKRSELQLWLSHRYRSRSSLALVSRTSVPKSQFKIQRPRLHPAIRDAIGYTPNHTALTYTNRESKIRLSITRSLYRALGALDADIPYTLRNRDVEQQILEFMEEIEYHETHSEETGTVAVKDTETGRVEEVDINNDIYRR
;
A
#
# COMPACT_ATOMS: atom_id res chain seq x y z
N MET A 1 3.73 29.94 -9.48
CA MET A 1 5.12 29.57 -9.17
C MET A 1 5.93 29.69 -10.44
N ALA A 2 7.08 30.36 -10.37
CA ALA A 2 8.01 30.44 -11.48
C ALA A 2 8.71 29.08 -11.73
N PRO A 3 9.22 28.80 -12.94
CA PRO A 3 9.87 27.52 -13.27
C PRO A 3 10.99 27.11 -12.30
N HIS A 4 11.78 28.08 -11.81
CA HIS A 4 12.84 27.83 -10.82
C HIS A 4 12.31 27.29 -9.47
N GLN A 5 11.20 27.85 -8.98
CA GLN A 5 10.58 27.40 -7.71
C GLN A 5 9.99 25.99 -7.86
N ARG A 6 9.48 25.65 -9.05
CA ARG A 6 8.94 24.31 -9.35
C ARG A 6 10.04 23.24 -9.38
N ARG A 7 11.21 23.56 -9.96
CA ARG A 7 12.37 22.65 -9.93
C ARG A 7 12.89 22.41 -8.51
N GLN A 8 12.86 23.42 -7.65
CA GLN A 8 13.32 23.31 -6.26
C GLN A 8 12.45 22.42 -5.38
N ILE A 9 11.14 22.33 -5.66
CA ILE A 9 10.21 21.45 -4.93
C ILE A 9 10.06 20.06 -5.58
N HIS A 10 10.61 19.87 -6.77
CA HIS A 10 10.52 18.59 -7.49
C HIS A 10 11.43 17.55 -6.84
N ILE A 11 10.88 16.38 -6.57
CA ILE A 11 11.65 15.22 -6.11
C ILE A 11 11.94 14.37 -7.34
N GLU A 12 13.16 14.48 -7.85
CA GLU A 12 13.61 13.67 -8.99
C GLU A 12 13.51 12.18 -8.66
N THR A 13 12.95 11.41 -9.58
CA THR A 13 12.70 9.96 -9.45
C THR A 13 13.01 9.20 -10.73
N ASP A 14 12.96 7.87 -10.72
CA ASP A 14 13.26 7.07 -11.92
C ASP A 14 12.30 7.37 -13.09
N LEU A 15 11.07 7.81 -12.77
CA LEU A 15 10.08 8.26 -13.75
C LEU A 15 10.61 9.39 -14.61
N ASP A 16 11.46 10.26 -14.06
CA ASP A 16 12.02 11.39 -14.78
C ASP A 16 12.94 10.94 -15.92
N LYS A 17 13.77 9.93 -15.65
CA LYS A 17 14.63 9.34 -16.67
C LYS A 17 13.79 8.52 -17.66
N TYR A 18 12.85 7.73 -17.17
CA TYR A 18 12.01 6.89 -18.02
C TYR A 18 11.19 7.71 -19.03
N LEU A 19 10.59 8.83 -18.59
CA LEU A 19 9.87 9.74 -19.47
C LEU A 19 10.78 10.33 -20.55
N LYS A 20 12.04 10.62 -20.21
CA LYS A 20 13.02 11.12 -21.18
C LYS A 20 13.28 10.08 -22.27
N ASP A 21 13.63 8.86 -21.86
CA ASP A 21 13.95 7.75 -22.76
C ASP A 21 12.74 7.44 -23.67
N ALA A 22 11.51 7.43 -23.13
CA ALA A 22 10.29 7.18 -23.90
C ALA A 22 9.98 8.30 -24.93
N LEU A 23 10.21 9.57 -24.57
CA LEU A 23 10.01 10.69 -25.48
C LEU A 23 11.05 10.70 -26.61
N ASP A 24 12.30 10.34 -26.31
CA ASP A 24 13.38 10.21 -27.29
C ASP A 24 13.11 9.06 -28.27
N ASP A 25 12.44 8.00 -27.82
CA ASP A 25 11.96 6.88 -28.65
C ASP A 25 10.70 7.22 -29.47
N GLY A 26 10.17 8.44 -29.38
CA GLY A 26 9.00 8.88 -30.15
C GLY A 26 7.65 8.45 -29.56
N LYS A 27 7.61 8.00 -28.31
CA LYS A 27 6.41 7.42 -27.70
C LYS A 27 5.50 8.46 -27.04
N GLN A 28 4.24 8.09 -26.85
CA GLN A 28 3.30 8.81 -26.00
C GLN A 28 3.17 8.13 -24.62
N VAL A 29 3.40 8.87 -23.55
CA VAL A 29 3.30 8.36 -22.18
C VAL A 29 2.07 8.93 -21.47
N ILE A 30 1.19 8.05 -21.00
CA ILE A 30 0.03 8.40 -20.19
C ILE A 30 0.38 8.17 -18.72
N LEU A 31 0.33 9.24 -17.93
CA LEU A 31 0.41 9.19 -16.48
C LEU A 31 -1.01 9.17 -15.92
N THR A 32 -1.36 8.10 -15.21
CA THR A 32 -2.62 7.98 -14.47
C THR A 32 -2.39 7.83 -12.97
N GLY A 33 -3.44 7.97 -12.18
CA GLY A 33 -3.40 7.87 -10.71
C GLY A 33 -4.24 8.94 -10.02
N ASN A 34 -4.08 9.05 -8.71
CA ASN A 34 -4.86 9.95 -7.86
C ASN A 34 -4.44 11.43 -7.96
N PRO A 35 -5.33 12.36 -7.51
CA PRO A 35 -4.95 13.75 -7.32
C PRO A 35 -3.85 13.89 -6.25
N GLY A 36 -2.68 14.39 -6.66
CA GLY A 36 -1.54 14.62 -5.74
C GLY A 36 -0.29 13.80 -6.03
N ASP A 37 -0.34 12.86 -6.98
CA ASP A 37 0.83 12.04 -7.37
C ASP A 37 1.88 12.76 -8.22
N GLY A 38 1.63 14.02 -8.58
CA GLY A 38 2.60 14.85 -9.27
C GLY A 38 2.62 14.73 -10.80
N LYS A 39 1.61 14.09 -11.42
CA LYS A 39 1.46 13.97 -12.90
C LYS A 39 1.77 15.27 -13.64
N THR A 40 1.06 16.35 -13.29
CA THR A 40 1.23 17.68 -13.91
C THR A 40 2.62 18.26 -13.66
N GLN A 41 3.25 18.00 -12.50
CA GLN A 41 4.61 18.49 -12.24
C GLN A 41 5.62 17.79 -13.15
N HIS A 42 5.51 16.47 -13.34
CA HIS A 42 6.38 15.76 -14.27
C HIS A 42 6.27 16.30 -15.70
N ILE A 43 5.06 16.63 -16.18
CA ILE A 43 4.89 17.24 -17.51
C ILE A 43 5.56 18.61 -17.58
N LEU A 44 5.29 19.49 -16.62
CA LEU A 44 5.83 20.85 -16.62
C LEU A 44 7.37 20.88 -16.55
N MET A 45 8.00 19.90 -15.90
CA MET A 45 9.47 19.77 -15.87
C MET A 45 10.06 19.38 -17.24
N ARG A 46 9.29 18.71 -18.11
CA ARG A 46 9.76 18.25 -19.41
C ARG A 46 9.71 19.32 -20.48
N GLN A 47 8.79 20.27 -20.38
CA GLN A 47 8.56 21.31 -21.39
C GLN A 47 9.78 22.20 -21.67
N ASP A 48 10.75 22.27 -20.75
CA ASP A 48 11.99 23.01 -20.95
C ASP A 48 12.98 22.26 -21.87
N GLU A 49 13.02 20.92 -21.81
CA GLU A 49 13.87 20.07 -22.67
C GLU A 49 13.15 19.63 -23.94
N TYR A 50 11.82 19.55 -23.90
CA TYR A 50 10.95 19.04 -24.95
C TYR A 50 9.85 20.07 -25.25
N PRO A 51 10.01 20.91 -26.29
CA PRO A 51 9.17 22.08 -26.49
C PRO A 51 7.73 21.70 -26.89
N PRO A 52 6.69 22.41 -26.38
CA PRO A 52 5.29 22.12 -26.69
C PRO A 52 4.88 22.22 -28.18
N ASP A 53 5.72 22.85 -29.01
CA ASP A 53 5.48 22.95 -30.45
C ASP A 53 5.79 21.62 -31.19
N GLU A 54 6.64 20.78 -30.60
CA GLU A 54 7.08 19.49 -31.18
C GLU A 54 6.47 18.29 -30.45
N TYR A 55 6.01 18.46 -29.22
CA TYR A 55 5.52 17.40 -28.34
C TYR A 55 4.08 17.65 -27.90
N TYR A 56 3.30 16.57 -27.77
CA TYR A 56 1.92 16.65 -27.30
C TYR A 56 1.84 16.57 -25.77
N TYR A 57 1.27 17.61 -25.15
CA TYR A 57 1.10 17.66 -23.71
C TYR A 57 -0.35 17.87 -23.32
N LEU A 58 -0.87 16.97 -22.49
CA LEU A 58 -2.18 17.11 -21.84
C LEU A 58 -1.95 17.22 -20.33
N LEU A 59 -2.17 18.40 -19.75
CA LEU A 59 -1.92 18.64 -18.32
C LEU A 59 -3.02 18.10 -17.41
N ASP A 60 -4.26 18.12 -17.88
CA ASP A 60 -5.42 17.58 -17.20
C ASP A 60 -6.55 17.29 -18.20
N ALA A 61 -6.92 16.03 -18.35
CA ALA A 61 -8.06 15.63 -19.19
C ALA A 61 -9.40 16.17 -18.68
N SER A 62 -9.52 16.48 -17.38
CA SER A 62 -10.77 16.98 -16.79
C SER A 62 -11.11 18.42 -17.20
N GLU A 63 -10.21 19.13 -17.89
CA GLU A 63 -10.51 20.45 -18.47
C GLU A 63 -11.42 20.35 -19.71
N TYR A 64 -11.55 19.16 -20.31
CA TYR A 64 -12.41 18.93 -21.47
C TYR A 64 -13.84 18.63 -21.03
N ALA A 65 -14.81 19.38 -21.58
CA ALA A 65 -16.22 19.13 -21.34
C ALA A 65 -16.77 17.93 -22.14
N ASP A 66 -16.13 17.60 -23.26
CA ASP A 66 -16.45 16.46 -24.12
C ASP A 66 -15.17 15.69 -24.47
N TYR A 67 -15.09 14.43 -24.03
CA TYR A 67 -13.95 13.57 -24.37
C TYR A 67 -13.85 13.27 -25.86
N GLY A 68 -14.93 13.42 -26.63
CA GLY A 68 -14.91 13.27 -28.09
C GLY A 68 -13.96 14.26 -28.77
N GLU A 69 -13.87 15.49 -28.27
CA GLU A 69 -12.94 16.52 -28.77
C GLU A 69 -11.50 16.14 -28.41
N LEU A 70 -11.25 15.83 -27.14
CA LEU A 70 -9.94 15.39 -26.65
C LEU A 70 -9.42 14.17 -27.43
N LEU A 71 -10.26 13.15 -27.62
CA LEU A 71 -9.88 11.93 -28.31
C LEU A 71 -9.66 12.17 -29.81
N SER A 72 -10.37 13.12 -30.42
CA SER A 72 -10.13 13.49 -31.81
C SER A 72 -8.75 14.15 -31.97
N GLU A 73 -8.42 15.10 -31.09
CA GLU A 73 -7.10 15.74 -31.07
C GLU A 73 -6.00 14.73 -30.77
N TRP A 74 -6.18 13.90 -29.74
CA TRP A 74 -5.21 12.89 -29.37
C TRP A 74 -4.99 11.88 -30.51
N ASN A 75 -6.05 11.41 -31.16
CA ASN A 75 -5.92 10.51 -32.30
C ASN A 75 -5.16 11.15 -33.46
N GLU A 76 -5.37 12.44 -33.75
CA GLU A 76 -4.59 13.15 -34.77
C GLU A 76 -3.09 13.18 -34.41
N LYS A 77 -2.76 13.50 -33.15
CA LYS A 77 -1.35 13.52 -32.69
C LYS A 77 -0.72 12.14 -32.72
N PHE A 78 -1.47 11.12 -32.31
CA PHE A 78 -1.04 9.72 -32.34
C PHE A 78 -0.77 9.23 -33.77
N GLN A 79 -1.67 9.50 -34.72
CA GLN A 79 -1.48 9.10 -36.13
C GLN A 79 -0.35 9.84 -36.85
N ASN A 80 0.11 10.96 -36.30
CA ASN A 80 1.24 11.72 -36.82
C ASN A 80 2.55 11.42 -36.06
N ASP A 81 2.59 10.34 -35.27
CA ASP A 81 3.76 9.92 -34.47
C ASP A 81 4.32 11.04 -33.58
N VAL A 82 3.45 11.89 -33.04
CA VAL A 82 3.87 13.00 -32.18
C VAL A 82 4.09 12.47 -30.76
N PRO A 83 5.33 12.42 -30.25
CA PRO A 83 5.62 12.01 -28.88
C PRO A 83 5.00 12.99 -27.87
N GLY A 84 4.77 12.52 -26.65
CA GLY A 84 4.09 13.36 -25.67
C GLY A 84 3.90 12.74 -24.30
N VAL A 85 3.47 13.58 -23.35
CA VAL A 85 3.08 13.14 -22.00
C VAL A 85 1.69 13.66 -21.68
N LEU A 86 0.79 12.74 -21.32
CA LEU A 86 -0.59 13.03 -21.03
C LEU A 86 -0.90 12.69 -19.56
N ALA A 87 -1.46 13.62 -18.81
CA ALA A 87 -1.97 13.41 -17.47
C ALA A 87 -3.49 13.23 -17.52
N ILE A 88 -3.93 12.01 -17.24
CA ILE A 88 -5.35 11.62 -17.27
C ILE A 88 -5.62 10.88 -15.96
N ASN A 89 -6.69 11.22 -15.24
CA ASN A 89 -7.05 10.48 -14.02
C ASN A 89 -7.71 9.13 -14.38
N ASP A 90 -7.70 8.16 -13.44
CA ASP A 90 -8.15 6.78 -13.70
C ASP A 90 -9.59 6.68 -14.20
N GLY A 91 -10.50 7.45 -13.58
CA GLY A 91 -11.92 7.48 -13.94
C GLY A 91 -12.16 7.92 -15.39
N PRO A 92 -11.73 9.14 -15.77
CA PRO A 92 -11.76 9.61 -17.16
C PRO A 92 -11.10 8.66 -18.15
N LEU A 93 -9.93 8.11 -17.82
CA LEU A 93 -9.22 7.19 -18.72
C LEU A 93 -10.01 5.90 -18.96
N TYR A 94 -10.58 5.33 -17.90
CA TYR A 94 -11.44 4.16 -17.98
C TYR A 94 -12.72 4.43 -18.78
N GLU A 95 -13.37 5.59 -18.56
CA GLU A 95 -14.56 6.00 -19.31
C GLU A 95 -14.27 6.15 -20.80
N MET A 96 -13.16 6.79 -21.16
CA MET A 96 -12.71 6.92 -22.55
C MET A 96 -12.48 5.54 -23.19
N ALA A 97 -11.73 4.67 -22.51
CA ALA A 97 -11.41 3.34 -23.04
C ALA A 97 -12.66 2.46 -23.21
N THR A 98 -13.61 2.51 -22.28
CA THR A 98 -14.84 1.72 -22.36
C THR A 98 -15.86 2.26 -23.36
N SER A 99 -15.97 3.58 -23.50
CA SER A 99 -17.04 4.20 -24.31
C SER A 99 -16.62 4.48 -25.76
N PHE A 100 -15.32 4.57 -26.05
CA PHE A 100 -14.82 5.03 -27.36
C PHE A 100 -13.80 4.10 -28.02
N SER A 101 -13.51 2.92 -27.46
CA SER A 101 -12.55 1.95 -28.04
C SER A 101 -12.93 1.46 -29.44
N ASP A 102 -14.21 1.42 -29.79
CA ASP A 102 -14.68 1.09 -31.15
C ASP A 102 -14.27 2.15 -32.18
N LYS A 103 -14.19 3.42 -31.76
CA LYS A 103 -13.87 4.56 -32.64
C LYS A 103 -12.38 4.86 -32.67
N TYR A 104 -11.68 4.66 -31.55
CA TYR A 104 -10.25 4.93 -31.40
C TYR A 104 -9.54 3.65 -30.92
N PRO A 105 -9.07 2.80 -31.85
CA PRO A 105 -8.55 1.46 -31.51
C PRO A 105 -7.36 1.45 -30.54
N PHE A 106 -6.52 2.49 -30.53
CA PHE A 106 -5.37 2.59 -29.61
C PHE A 106 -5.79 2.54 -28.13
N LEU A 107 -7.04 2.88 -27.82
CA LEU A 107 -7.59 2.80 -26.47
C LEU A 107 -7.70 1.35 -25.97
N GLN A 108 -7.75 0.36 -26.85
CA GLN A 108 -7.71 -1.06 -26.46
C GLN A 108 -6.33 -1.42 -25.87
N SER A 109 -5.24 -0.91 -26.47
CA SER A 109 -3.89 -1.05 -25.92
C SER A 109 -3.77 -0.35 -24.57
N VAL A 110 -4.30 0.86 -24.44
CA VAL A 110 -4.36 1.59 -23.15
C VAL A 110 -5.10 0.79 -22.09
N GLN A 111 -6.27 0.22 -22.43
CA GLN A 111 -7.07 -0.59 -21.51
C GLN A 111 -6.32 -1.86 -21.08
N SER A 112 -5.67 -2.55 -22.03
CA SER A 112 -4.86 -3.73 -21.75
C SER A 112 -3.70 -3.40 -20.81
N GLN A 113 -2.97 -2.31 -21.07
CA GLN A 113 -1.88 -1.86 -20.21
C GLN A 113 -2.32 -1.46 -18.81
N LEU A 114 -3.51 -0.88 -18.64
CA LEU A 114 -4.08 -0.58 -17.31
C LEU A 114 -4.39 -1.85 -16.52
N GLN A 115 -4.94 -2.86 -17.19
CA GLN A 115 -5.29 -4.15 -16.56
C GLN A 115 -4.05 -4.98 -16.22
N ASN A 116 -2.96 -4.82 -16.98
CA ASN A 116 -1.75 -5.64 -16.89
C ASN A 116 -0.53 -4.88 -16.35
N GLN A 117 -0.72 -3.80 -15.58
CA GLN A 117 0.38 -3.09 -14.88
C GLN A 117 1.13 -4.02 -13.92
N ILE A 118 0.39 -4.91 -13.23
CA ILE A 118 0.91 -5.86 -12.26
C ILE A 118 0.77 -7.27 -12.83
N VAL A 119 1.89 -7.97 -12.95
CA VAL A 119 1.96 -9.35 -13.45
C VAL A 119 2.49 -10.29 -12.36
N TYR A 120 2.19 -11.57 -12.49
CA TYR A 120 2.51 -12.62 -11.51
C TYR A 120 3.37 -13.75 -12.10
N ASP A 121 3.49 -13.83 -13.42
CA ASP A 121 4.43 -14.66 -14.15
C ASP A 121 4.87 -13.98 -15.46
N ASP A 122 5.83 -14.58 -16.16
CA ASP A 122 6.41 -14.01 -17.39
C ASP A 122 5.46 -14.11 -18.59
N ASN A 123 4.59 -15.12 -18.63
CA ASN A 123 3.65 -15.30 -19.74
C ASN A 123 2.62 -14.17 -19.78
N GLU A 124 2.13 -13.72 -18.61
CA GLU A 124 1.25 -12.55 -18.51
C GLU A 124 1.87 -11.25 -19.06
N ALA A 125 3.21 -11.16 -19.11
CA ALA A 125 3.90 -9.97 -19.59
C ALA A 125 4.10 -9.93 -21.11
N GLU A 126 3.95 -11.05 -21.81
CA GLU A 126 4.15 -11.09 -23.27
C GLU A 126 2.90 -10.67 -24.06
N GLU A 127 1.74 -10.60 -23.40
CA GLU A 127 0.45 -10.33 -24.05
C GLU A 127 0.14 -8.83 -24.21
N THR A 128 0.93 -7.94 -23.60
CA THR A 128 0.64 -6.50 -23.56
C THR A 128 1.66 -5.70 -24.37
N ASP A 129 1.18 -4.93 -25.33
CA ASP A 129 1.97 -4.05 -26.20
C ASP A 129 2.27 -2.71 -25.50
N PHE A 130 3.52 -2.22 -25.60
CA PHE A 130 4.03 -0.95 -25.07
C PHE A 130 4.90 -0.19 -26.11
N ASP A 131 4.74 -0.49 -27.40
CA ASP A 131 5.62 0.02 -28.46
C ASP A 131 5.39 1.51 -28.73
N GLU A 132 4.14 1.94 -28.94
CA GLU A 132 3.82 3.34 -29.32
C GLU A 132 3.28 4.17 -28.14
N ILE A 133 2.46 3.56 -27.29
CA ILE A 133 1.86 4.19 -26.10
C ILE A 133 2.32 3.43 -24.86
N ILE A 134 2.64 4.17 -23.80
CA ILE A 134 2.99 3.61 -22.49
C ILE A 134 2.07 4.22 -21.43
N VAL A 135 1.34 3.38 -20.70
CA VAL A 135 0.52 3.77 -19.55
C VAL A 135 1.28 3.47 -18.27
N ILE A 136 1.38 4.47 -17.41
CA ILE A 136 1.98 4.34 -16.08
C ILE A 136 0.95 4.75 -15.05
N ASP A 137 0.49 3.79 -14.25
CA ASP A 137 -0.37 4.06 -13.10
C ASP A 137 0.47 4.39 -11.87
N LEU A 138 0.48 5.67 -11.49
CA LEU A 138 1.20 6.16 -10.32
C LEU A 138 0.60 5.69 -9.00
N ASN A 139 -0.60 5.09 -8.99
CA ASN A 139 -1.13 4.46 -7.78
C ASN A 139 -0.29 3.26 -7.33
N ASN A 140 0.43 2.63 -8.26
CA ASN A 140 1.34 1.53 -7.97
C ASN A 140 2.71 2.02 -7.46
N ARG A 141 2.95 3.33 -7.45
CA ARG A 141 4.25 3.91 -7.08
C ARG A 141 4.38 4.03 -5.57
N ASP A 142 5.47 3.50 -5.02
CA ASP A 142 5.83 3.77 -3.64
C ASP A 142 6.45 5.15 -3.47
N ILE A 143 5.83 5.96 -2.62
CA ILE A 143 6.35 7.28 -2.24
C ILE A 143 7.20 7.19 -0.98
N LEU A 144 6.82 6.37 0.00
CA LEU A 144 7.52 6.23 1.27
C LEU A 144 8.72 5.29 1.17
N THR A 145 9.63 5.59 0.24
CA THR A 145 10.91 4.89 0.08
C THR A 145 12.04 5.71 0.66
N HIS A 146 13.09 5.05 1.16
CA HIS A 146 14.25 5.72 1.75
C HIS A 146 14.78 6.83 0.84
N ARG A 147 14.98 6.56 -0.45
CA ARG A 147 15.52 7.54 -1.41
C ARG A 147 14.62 8.78 -1.56
N ILE A 148 13.31 8.60 -1.72
CA ILE A 148 12.36 9.70 -1.92
C ILE A 148 12.25 10.53 -0.64
N ILE A 149 12.14 9.89 0.52
CA ILE A 149 12.00 10.57 1.81
C ILE A 149 13.28 11.37 2.14
N THR A 150 14.47 10.78 1.98
CA THR A 150 15.75 11.48 2.21
C THR A 150 15.84 12.73 1.33
N ARG A 151 15.60 12.59 0.01
CA ARG A 151 15.61 13.73 -0.92
C ARG A 151 14.58 14.80 -0.55
N ALA A 152 13.39 14.40 -0.14
CA ALA A 152 12.35 15.32 0.30
C ALA A 152 12.78 16.09 1.57
N ILE A 153 13.38 15.42 2.56
CA ILE A 153 13.89 16.09 3.76
C ILE A 153 15.02 17.06 3.39
N ASP A 154 15.95 16.65 2.54
CA ASP A 154 17.08 17.49 2.09
C ASP A 154 16.59 18.76 1.39
N ASN A 155 15.57 18.64 0.53
CA ASN A 155 15.00 19.79 -0.18
C ASN A 155 14.23 20.72 0.78
N PHE A 156 13.37 20.19 1.64
CA PHE A 156 12.43 21.00 2.43
C PHE A 156 13.03 21.51 3.76
N ALA A 157 13.86 20.72 4.43
CA ALA A 157 14.56 21.15 5.65
C ALA A 157 15.92 21.80 5.34
N GLY A 158 16.27 21.96 4.06
CA GLY A 158 17.46 22.66 3.59
C GLY A 158 17.29 24.18 3.54
N GLU A 159 17.84 24.81 2.49
CA GLU A 159 17.83 26.26 2.31
C GLU A 159 16.42 26.87 2.36
N PHE A 160 15.44 26.16 1.79
CA PHE A 160 14.05 26.62 1.72
C PHE A 160 13.40 26.94 3.09
N ALA A 161 13.67 26.13 4.12
CA ALA A 161 13.14 26.38 5.47
C ALA A 161 13.95 27.40 6.27
N LEU A 162 15.15 27.76 5.80
CA LEU A 162 16.06 28.64 6.51
C LEU A 162 16.05 30.08 5.95
N GLU A 163 15.67 30.25 4.68
CA GLU A 163 15.51 31.56 4.05
C GLU A 163 14.41 32.41 4.75
N GLY A 164 14.68 33.72 4.92
CA GLY A 164 13.71 34.67 5.49
C GLY A 164 13.62 34.69 7.02
N HIS A 165 14.43 33.91 7.73
CA HIS A 165 14.39 33.76 9.20
C HIS A 165 15.59 34.42 9.91
N ASP A 166 15.82 35.72 9.71
CA ASP A 166 16.94 36.48 10.31
C ASP A 166 16.61 37.06 11.70
N HIS A 167 16.06 36.24 12.60
CA HIS A 167 15.83 36.61 13.99
C HIS A 167 17.02 36.24 14.87
N SER A 168 17.33 37.08 15.87
CA SER A 168 18.50 36.99 16.77
C SER A 168 18.54 35.75 17.69
N GLY A 169 17.61 34.81 17.52
CA GLY A 169 17.57 33.48 18.15
C GLY A 169 16.88 32.49 17.21
N THR A 170 17.09 31.18 17.37
CA THR A 170 16.48 30.17 16.48
C THR A 170 14.98 30.03 16.75
N CYS A 171 14.13 30.32 15.76
CA CYS A 171 12.69 30.03 15.84
C CYS A 171 12.39 28.54 15.69
N HIS A 172 11.15 28.12 15.93
CA HIS A 172 10.75 26.72 15.79
C HIS A 172 11.01 26.14 14.40
N ILE A 173 10.79 26.92 13.32
CA ILE A 173 11.05 26.49 11.94
C ILE A 173 12.53 26.16 11.74
N GLN A 174 13.42 27.08 12.11
CA GLN A 174 14.86 26.87 12.04
C GLN A 174 15.33 25.73 12.94
N HIS A 175 14.74 25.59 14.12
CA HIS A 175 15.04 24.49 15.04
C HIS A 175 14.69 23.14 14.41
N ASN A 176 13.45 22.99 13.93
CA ASN A 176 12.96 21.77 13.30
C ASN A 176 13.75 21.43 12.04
N ALA A 177 13.98 22.40 11.15
CA ALA A 177 14.78 22.21 9.94
C ALA A 177 16.20 21.73 10.26
N LYS A 178 16.89 22.39 11.20
CA LYS A 178 18.24 21.97 11.62
C LYS A 178 18.25 20.57 12.23
N LYS A 179 17.28 20.24 13.09
CA LYS A 179 17.16 18.92 13.70
C LYS A 179 16.93 17.82 12.67
N LEU A 180 16.05 18.06 11.69
CA LEU A 180 15.77 17.12 10.60
C LEU A 180 16.95 16.94 9.63
N GLN A 181 17.93 17.85 9.66
CA GLN A 181 19.19 17.72 8.91
C GLN A 181 20.27 16.96 9.68
N GLU A 182 20.11 16.70 10.99
CA GLU A 182 21.04 15.85 11.74
C GLU A 182 20.90 14.39 11.27
N GLU A 183 22.01 13.78 10.85
CA GLU A 183 22.02 12.46 10.18
C GLU A 183 21.23 11.41 10.94
N ARG A 184 21.43 11.34 12.27
CA ARG A 184 20.76 10.33 13.11
C ARG A 184 19.24 10.49 13.13
N ILE A 185 18.76 11.73 13.29
CA ILE A 185 17.34 12.07 13.35
C ILE A 185 16.69 11.88 11.97
N LYS A 186 17.39 12.31 10.92
CA LYS A 186 16.97 12.15 9.53
C LYS A 186 16.74 10.68 9.20
N GLU A 187 17.74 9.84 9.45
CA GLU A 187 17.65 8.39 9.24
C GLU A 187 16.53 7.76 10.08
N ASN A 188 16.34 8.15 11.35
CA ASN A 188 15.23 7.65 12.18
C ASN A 188 13.86 8.02 11.61
N LEU A 189 13.70 9.26 11.11
CA LEU A 189 12.47 9.68 10.43
C LEU A 189 12.25 8.94 9.11
N VAL A 190 13.31 8.75 8.33
CA VAL A 190 13.28 7.98 7.08
C VAL A 190 12.85 6.53 7.33
N ASP A 191 13.42 5.87 8.33
CA ASP A 191 13.06 4.51 8.71
C ASP A 191 11.62 4.42 9.21
N PHE A 192 11.20 5.37 10.05
CA PHE A 192 9.83 5.45 10.53
C PHE A 192 8.83 5.59 9.38
N LEU A 193 9.05 6.54 8.48
CA LEU A 193 8.18 6.77 7.32
C LEU A 193 8.21 5.60 6.33
N THR A 194 9.37 4.98 6.10
CA THR A 194 9.48 3.78 5.25
C THR A 194 8.68 2.62 5.85
N GLN A 195 8.67 2.46 7.18
CA GLN A 195 7.81 1.47 7.82
C GLN A 195 6.32 1.76 7.64
N LEU A 196 5.92 3.03 7.59
CA LEU A 196 4.53 3.41 7.31
C LEU A 196 4.08 2.96 5.91
N GLY A 197 5.01 2.89 4.94
CA GLY A 197 4.74 2.35 3.60
C GLY A 197 4.28 0.89 3.61
N ASN A 198 4.55 0.12 4.67
CA ASN A 198 4.05 -1.26 4.81
C ASN A 198 2.57 -1.38 5.20
N TYR A 199 1.87 -0.26 5.36
CA TYR A 199 0.44 -0.26 5.66
C TYR A 199 -0.37 -0.15 4.35
N GLU A 200 -1.53 -0.80 4.31
CA GLU A 200 -2.43 -0.90 3.15
C GLU A 200 -3.16 0.43 2.86
N ARG A 201 -2.43 1.56 2.76
CA ARG A 201 -2.97 2.87 2.40
C ARG A 201 -2.03 3.57 1.42
N HIS A 202 -2.57 3.97 0.28
CA HIS A 202 -1.84 4.77 -0.69
C HIS A 202 -1.50 6.14 -0.10
N VAL A 203 -0.23 6.52 -0.23
CA VAL A 203 0.29 7.84 0.11
C VAL A 203 0.77 8.50 -1.17
N THR A 204 0.30 9.73 -1.45
CA THR A 204 0.71 10.50 -2.62
C THR A 204 1.96 11.33 -2.33
N VAL A 205 2.63 11.85 -3.37
CA VAL A 205 3.74 12.82 -3.20
C VAL A 205 3.26 14.02 -2.39
N ARG A 206 2.08 14.55 -2.70
CA ARG A 206 1.48 15.69 -1.98
C ARG A 206 1.31 15.40 -0.48
N ASP A 207 0.90 14.19 -0.10
CA ASP A 207 0.76 13.82 1.30
C ASP A 207 2.10 13.87 2.04
N LEU A 208 3.17 13.36 1.43
CA LEU A 208 4.52 13.43 1.99
C LEU A 208 4.99 14.89 2.11
N LEU A 209 4.78 15.71 1.09
CA LEU A 209 5.18 17.12 1.12
C LEU A 209 4.41 17.91 2.18
N ASN A 210 3.09 17.72 2.26
CA ASN A 210 2.26 18.34 3.29
C ASN A 210 2.71 17.91 4.70
N TYR A 211 3.06 16.65 4.87
CA TYR A 211 3.61 16.13 6.12
C TYR A 211 4.92 16.85 6.51
N LEU A 212 5.90 16.90 5.60
CA LEU A 212 7.20 17.53 5.86
C LEU A 212 7.06 19.04 6.13
N CYS A 213 6.25 19.74 5.32
CA CYS A 213 5.96 21.16 5.54
C CYS A 213 5.34 21.40 6.92
N TYR A 214 4.40 20.55 7.34
CA TYR A 214 3.74 20.71 8.63
C TYR A 214 4.68 20.43 9.81
N ILE A 215 5.51 19.38 9.77
CA ILE A 215 6.43 19.11 10.89
C ILE A 215 7.53 20.19 11.03
N ILE A 216 7.80 20.94 9.97
CA ILE A 216 8.73 22.07 9.99
C ILE A 216 8.03 23.32 10.54
N THR A 217 6.82 23.63 10.05
CA THR A 217 6.16 24.95 10.23
C THR A 217 4.99 24.96 11.22
N ALA A 218 4.53 23.80 11.66
CA ALA A 218 3.26 23.59 12.36
C ALA A 218 2.01 24.14 11.61
N GLY A 219 2.13 24.44 10.31
CA GLY A 219 1.08 25.12 9.54
C GLY A 219 0.88 26.59 9.93
N LEU A 220 1.82 27.18 10.68
CA LEU A 220 1.79 28.58 11.08
C LEU A 220 2.34 29.47 9.98
N LYS A 221 1.75 30.66 9.81
CA LYS A 221 2.25 31.67 8.86
C LYS A 221 3.53 32.33 9.35
N ASP A 222 3.62 32.57 10.66
CA ASP A 222 4.74 33.27 11.29
C ASP A 222 5.51 32.32 12.20
N CYS A 223 6.84 32.41 12.15
CA CYS A 223 7.69 31.66 13.05
C CYS A 223 7.63 32.20 14.48
N GLN A 224 7.79 31.31 15.46
CA GLN A 224 7.78 31.64 16.90
C GLN A 224 9.17 31.40 17.50
N THR A 225 9.68 32.37 18.27
CA THR A 225 10.99 32.30 18.94
C THR A 225 10.94 31.81 20.38
N ASN A 226 9.79 31.96 21.06
CA ASN A 226 9.51 31.33 22.34
C ASN A 226 8.45 30.25 22.12
N PHE A 227 8.89 29.01 21.96
CA PHE A 227 8.03 27.87 21.62
C PHE A 227 8.31 26.69 22.56
N GLY A 228 7.26 25.94 22.88
CA GLY A 228 7.36 24.75 23.69
C GLY A 228 7.49 23.47 22.85
N PRO A 229 7.40 22.30 23.50
CA PRO A 229 7.47 21.00 22.83
C PRO A 229 6.41 20.79 21.76
N GLU A 230 5.26 21.45 21.85
CA GLU A 230 4.15 21.35 20.90
C GLU A 230 4.53 21.77 19.47
N LEU A 231 5.47 22.72 19.32
CA LEU A 231 5.95 23.15 18.00
C LEU A 231 7.21 22.43 17.53
N LYS A 232 7.64 21.37 18.23
CA LYS A 232 8.79 20.57 17.81
C LYS A 232 8.38 19.47 16.85
N TYR A 233 9.22 19.22 15.85
CA TYR A 233 8.97 18.28 14.76
C TYR A 233 8.51 16.88 15.23
N TYR A 234 9.07 16.37 16.33
CA TYR A 234 8.72 15.06 16.86
C TYR A 234 7.27 14.96 17.38
N ASN A 235 6.69 16.07 17.86
CA ASN A 235 5.27 16.13 18.24
C ASN A 235 4.40 16.39 17.02
N LEU A 236 4.79 17.38 16.21
CA LEU A 236 4.07 17.75 14.99
C LEU A 236 3.91 16.57 14.03
N ALA A 237 4.86 15.62 14.02
CA ALA A 237 4.82 14.35 13.28
C ALA A 237 3.56 13.51 13.49
N PHE A 238 2.76 13.78 14.53
CA PHE A 238 1.55 13.03 14.88
C PHE A 238 0.28 13.89 14.97
N GLU A 239 0.39 15.21 14.83
CA GLU A 239 -0.69 16.17 15.14
C GLU A 239 -1.38 16.77 13.89
N GLY A 240 -0.83 16.54 12.69
CA GLY A 240 -1.41 17.02 11.44
C GLY A 240 -2.56 16.16 10.88
N ASN A 241 -3.10 16.58 9.73
CA ASN A 241 -4.13 15.86 8.99
C ASN A 241 -3.59 15.34 7.65
N GLY A 242 -4.01 14.14 7.23
CA GLY A 242 -3.61 13.53 5.96
C GLY A 242 -3.19 12.07 6.10
N ALA A 243 -2.96 11.40 4.97
CA ALA A 243 -2.71 9.96 4.94
C ALA A 243 -1.48 9.56 5.77
N VAL A 244 -0.37 10.31 5.66
CA VAL A 244 0.87 10.04 6.42
C VAL A 244 0.64 10.22 7.92
N PHE A 245 -0.09 11.26 8.34
CA PHE A 245 -0.39 11.49 9.76
C PHE A 245 -1.28 10.40 10.37
N ASP A 246 -2.28 9.94 9.62
CA ASP A 246 -3.14 8.83 10.05
C ASP A 246 -2.34 7.54 10.23
N LEU A 247 -1.43 7.25 9.29
CA LEU A 247 -0.52 6.12 9.38
C LEU A 247 0.44 6.26 10.57
N ALA A 248 1.01 7.45 10.78
CA ALA A 248 1.91 7.73 11.89
C ALA A 248 1.22 7.52 13.24
N ARG A 249 0.00 8.05 13.43
CA ARG A 249 -0.80 7.83 14.65
C ARG A 249 -1.14 6.35 14.85
N ARG A 250 -1.59 5.66 13.81
CA ARG A 250 -1.89 4.22 13.88
C ARG A 250 -0.66 3.41 14.26
N ARG A 251 0.51 3.77 13.72
CA ARG A 251 1.78 3.14 14.07
C ARG A 251 2.18 3.46 15.50
N PHE A 252 1.99 4.70 15.96
CA PHE A 252 2.26 5.15 17.32
C PHE A 252 1.48 4.37 18.39
N GLN A 253 0.21 4.09 18.11
CA GLN A 253 -0.67 3.30 18.99
C GLN A 253 -0.37 1.80 18.96
N SER A 254 0.50 1.33 18.04
CA SER A 254 0.84 -0.08 17.96
C SER A 254 1.74 -0.48 19.13
N PRO A 255 1.40 -1.56 19.86
CA PRO A 255 2.28 -2.10 20.91
C PRO A 255 3.61 -2.62 20.34
N ASP A 256 3.66 -2.89 19.04
CA ASP A 256 4.85 -3.36 18.32
C ASP A 256 5.75 -2.22 17.84
N LEU A 257 5.52 -0.97 18.26
CA LEU A 257 6.33 0.16 17.82
C LEU A 257 7.66 0.24 18.57
N VAL A 258 7.58 0.16 19.89
CA VAL A 258 8.72 0.30 20.80
C VAL A 258 8.74 -0.92 21.70
N HIS A 259 9.93 -1.37 22.08
CA HIS A 259 10.07 -2.51 22.97
C HIS A 259 9.39 -2.24 24.34
N PRO A 260 8.66 -3.19 24.93
CA PRO A 260 7.91 -2.97 26.18
C PRO A 260 8.77 -2.45 27.35
N PHE A 261 10.03 -2.84 27.44
CA PHE A 261 10.97 -2.31 28.44
C PHE A 261 11.20 -0.80 28.30
N VAL A 262 11.31 -0.30 27.08
CA VAL A 262 11.49 1.13 26.81
C VAL A 262 10.21 1.88 27.13
N ASP A 263 9.05 1.37 26.71
CA ASP A 263 7.75 1.96 27.08
C ASP A 263 7.59 2.05 28.61
N SER A 264 7.93 0.98 29.35
CA SER A 264 7.88 0.98 30.81
C SER A 264 8.83 2.02 31.44
N ARG A 265 10.05 2.18 30.91
CA ARG A 265 11.00 3.18 31.41
C ARG A 265 10.55 4.61 31.10
N LEU A 266 10.04 4.86 29.91
CA LEU A 266 9.48 6.16 29.54
C LEU A 266 8.28 6.52 30.39
N TRP A 267 7.42 5.54 30.70
CA TRP A 267 6.29 5.71 31.60
C TRP A 267 6.76 6.12 33.01
N ALA A 268 7.73 5.40 33.58
CA ALA A 268 8.26 5.71 34.90
C ALA A 268 8.90 7.11 34.99
N ILE A 269 9.60 7.56 33.94
CA ILE A 269 10.14 8.93 33.88
C ILE A 269 8.99 9.96 33.82
N SER A 270 7.95 9.65 33.04
CA SER A 270 6.80 10.55 32.87
C SER A 270 5.99 10.68 34.16
N GLU A 271 5.86 9.59 34.92
CA GLU A 271 5.22 9.58 36.23
C GLU A 271 5.99 10.45 37.25
N GLN A 272 7.32 10.49 37.19
CA GLN A 272 8.13 11.34 38.06
C GLN A 272 8.02 12.83 37.73
N GLU A 273 7.75 13.17 36.46
CA GLU A 273 7.61 14.56 35.99
C GLU A 273 6.17 15.07 36.05
N ALA A 274 5.20 14.17 36.21
CA ALA A 274 3.80 14.51 36.34
C ALA A 274 3.51 15.15 37.71
N GLU A 275 2.83 16.30 37.69
CA GLU A 275 2.30 16.92 38.91
C GLU A 275 0.88 16.37 39.15
N PHE A 276 0.71 15.58 40.21
CA PHE A 276 -0.59 14.99 40.56
C PHE A 276 -1.35 15.85 41.57
N ALA A 277 -2.63 16.11 41.32
CA ALA A 277 -3.59 16.50 42.34
C ALA A 277 -4.33 15.27 42.91
N ASP A 278 -4.89 15.39 44.12
CA ASP A 278 -5.57 14.29 44.85
C ASP A 278 -6.76 13.64 44.13
N ARG A 279 -7.23 14.23 43.02
CA ARG A 279 -8.38 13.74 42.24
C ARG A 279 -8.03 13.31 40.83
N ASP A 280 -6.77 13.38 40.45
CA ASP A 280 -6.37 13.12 39.07
C ASP A 280 -6.25 11.62 38.84
N GLU A 281 -6.76 11.16 37.70
CA GLU A 281 -6.46 9.81 37.22
C GLU A 281 -5.04 9.78 36.67
N ALA A 282 -4.22 8.85 37.16
CA ALA A 282 -2.81 8.80 36.77
C ALA A 282 -2.61 8.64 35.26
N SER A 283 -3.51 7.94 34.57
CA SER A 283 -3.51 7.86 33.11
C SER A 283 -3.68 9.23 32.45
N GLU A 284 -4.59 10.08 32.93
CA GLU A 284 -4.88 11.37 32.29
C GLU A 284 -3.72 12.37 32.41
N VAL A 285 -2.96 12.30 33.51
CA VAL A 285 -1.82 13.20 33.76
C VAL A 285 -0.52 12.67 33.18
N VAL A 286 -0.25 11.36 33.30
CA VAL A 286 1.02 10.77 32.87
C VAL A 286 1.06 10.52 31.36
N GLU A 287 -0.06 10.12 30.74
CA GLU A 287 -0.10 9.73 29.34
C GLU A 287 0.35 10.84 28.36
N PRO A 288 -0.02 12.12 28.54
CA PRO A 288 0.51 13.20 27.70
C PRO A 288 2.03 13.34 27.76
N HIS A 289 2.61 13.29 28.97
CA HIS A 289 4.06 13.35 29.18
C HIS A 289 4.76 12.14 28.57
N PHE A 290 4.20 10.95 28.77
CA PHE A 290 4.66 9.71 28.17
C PHE A 290 4.64 9.76 26.65
N ASN A 291 3.53 10.19 26.07
CA ASN A 291 3.39 10.31 24.62
C ASN A 291 4.41 11.29 24.05
N GLN A 292 4.63 12.44 24.68
CA GLN A 292 5.65 13.40 24.27
C GLN A 292 7.07 12.79 24.31
N LYS A 293 7.44 12.11 25.40
CA LYS A 293 8.76 11.47 25.52
C LYS A 293 8.94 10.32 24.55
N LYS A 294 7.91 9.52 24.33
CA LYS A 294 7.93 8.44 23.34
C LYS A 294 8.11 9.00 21.94
N ARG A 295 7.39 10.05 21.56
CA ARG A 295 7.56 10.74 20.28
C ARG A 295 8.97 11.28 20.10
N GLN A 296 9.53 11.92 21.12
CA GLN A 296 10.92 12.38 21.10
C GLN A 296 11.90 11.21 20.96
N PHE A 297 11.71 10.13 21.73
CA PHE A 297 12.55 8.93 21.68
C PHE A 297 12.60 8.30 20.28
N LEU A 298 11.46 8.26 19.56
CA LEU A 298 11.40 7.67 18.21
C LEU A 298 12.35 8.32 17.21
N PHE A 299 12.71 9.59 17.41
CA PHE A 299 13.56 10.33 16.48
C PHE A 299 14.92 10.70 17.06
N GLU A 300 15.02 10.98 18.37
CA GLU A 300 16.23 11.55 18.97
C GLU A 300 17.11 10.57 19.73
N ASP A 301 16.66 9.33 20.04
CA ASP A 301 17.34 8.19 20.69
C ASP A 301 18.29 8.43 21.89
N GLU A 302 19.24 9.36 21.79
CA GLU A 302 20.35 9.65 22.69
C GLU A 302 19.93 10.38 23.97
N MET A 303 18.78 11.06 23.98
CA MET A 303 18.38 11.95 25.07
C MET A 303 18.02 11.22 26.39
N LEU A 304 17.81 9.89 26.38
CA LEU A 304 17.25 9.18 27.53
C LEU A 304 18.25 8.24 28.24
N ASP A 305 19.48 8.11 27.72
CA ASP A 305 20.56 7.26 28.27
C ASP A 305 20.04 5.88 28.73
N ILE A 306 19.24 5.25 27.86
CA ILE A 306 18.57 3.98 28.20
C ILE A 306 19.37 2.75 27.79
N GLY A 307 20.49 2.92 27.08
CA GLY A 307 21.31 1.82 26.55
C GLY A 307 20.68 1.08 25.36
N TYR A 308 19.61 1.62 24.76
CA TYR A 308 18.93 1.09 23.59
C TYR A 308 18.83 2.16 22.50
N GLU A 309 19.10 1.76 21.25
CA GLU A 309 18.90 2.60 20.07
C GLU A 309 17.52 2.28 19.46
N SER A 310 16.72 3.28 19.10
CA SER A 310 15.39 3.03 18.52
C SER A 310 15.51 2.17 17.26
N ARG A 311 16.57 2.37 16.46
CA ARG A 311 16.92 1.57 15.28
C ARG A 311 16.98 0.07 15.52
N SER A 312 17.58 -0.36 16.63
CA SER A 312 17.68 -1.78 16.98
C SER A 312 16.33 -2.40 17.34
N LEU A 313 15.39 -1.59 17.85
CA LEU A 313 14.04 -2.03 18.17
C LEU A 313 13.17 -2.12 16.91
N PHE A 314 13.35 -1.18 15.97
CA PHE A 314 12.66 -1.18 14.68
C PHE A 314 13.04 -2.37 13.80
N GLN A 315 14.30 -2.79 13.81
CA GLN A 315 14.76 -3.94 13.02
C GLN A 315 14.40 -5.29 13.67
N SER A 316 14.46 -5.41 14.99
CA SER A 316 14.28 -6.71 15.68
C SER A 316 12.82 -7.15 15.85
N LEU A 317 11.87 -6.22 16.08
CA LEU A 317 10.45 -6.56 16.31
C LEU A 317 9.72 -7.07 15.04
N GLN A 318 10.33 -6.92 13.87
CA GLN A 318 9.85 -7.47 12.61
C GLN A 318 10.61 -8.72 12.15
N TYR A 319 11.81 -9.00 12.68
CA TYR A 319 12.70 -9.96 12.06
C TYR A 319 12.12 -11.39 12.06
N ASP A 320 11.40 -11.82 13.09
CA ASP A 320 10.83 -13.17 13.10
C ASP A 320 9.51 -13.28 12.33
N PHE A 321 8.62 -12.27 12.42
CA PHE A 321 7.33 -12.30 11.72
C PHE A 321 7.46 -11.97 10.23
N ILE A 322 8.34 -11.03 9.86
CA ILE A 322 8.61 -10.68 8.46
C ILE A 322 9.56 -11.68 7.79
N ASN A 323 10.53 -12.30 8.47
CA ASN A 323 11.30 -13.39 7.83
C ASN A 323 10.47 -14.68 7.67
N HIS A 324 9.53 -14.98 8.57
CA HIS A 324 8.55 -16.04 8.30
C HIS A 324 7.63 -15.69 7.11
N ARG A 325 7.27 -14.40 6.96
CA ARG A 325 6.45 -13.88 5.85
C ARG A 325 7.20 -13.82 4.51
N ASN A 326 8.47 -13.42 4.52
CA ASN A 326 9.31 -13.23 3.33
C ASN A 326 10.14 -14.48 2.99
N GLY A 327 10.20 -15.48 3.88
CA GLY A 327 10.81 -16.79 3.65
C GLY A 327 9.90 -17.80 2.94
N MET A 328 8.70 -17.39 2.52
CA MET A 328 7.69 -18.27 1.92
C MET A 328 7.96 -18.73 0.46
N PHE A 329 9.21 -19.03 0.12
CA PHE A 329 9.62 -19.49 -1.22
C PHE A 329 10.02 -20.97 -1.27
N GLN A 330 9.79 -21.69 -0.17
CA GLN A 330 10.03 -23.13 -0.09
C GLN A 330 8.69 -23.89 -0.17
N GLU A 331 8.70 -25.15 -0.62
CA GLU A 331 7.47 -25.96 -0.76
C GLU A 331 6.62 -26.03 0.53
N GLY A 332 7.25 -25.92 1.71
CA GLY A 332 6.56 -25.87 3.01
C GLY A 332 5.58 -24.69 3.16
N SER A 333 5.73 -23.63 2.36
CA SER A 333 4.89 -22.44 2.42
C SER A 333 3.50 -22.66 1.81
N LYS A 334 3.41 -23.48 0.75
CA LYS A 334 2.12 -23.89 0.17
C LYS A 334 1.31 -24.74 1.14
N GLU A 335 1.97 -25.71 1.77
CA GLU A 335 1.35 -26.56 2.79
C GLU A 335 0.84 -25.76 3.98
N GLN A 336 1.64 -24.79 4.44
CA GLN A 336 1.25 -23.91 5.53
C GLN A 336 0.05 -23.04 5.16
N LEU A 337 0.03 -22.44 3.97
CA LEU A 337 -1.13 -21.65 3.52
C LEU A 337 -2.39 -22.50 3.37
N VAL A 338 -2.30 -23.70 2.77
CA VAL A 338 -3.42 -24.64 2.70
C VAL A 338 -3.92 -25.02 4.10
N LYS A 339 -2.99 -25.30 5.04
CA LYS A 339 -3.33 -25.57 6.44
C LYS A 339 -4.07 -24.39 7.07
N LEU A 340 -3.59 -23.17 6.87
CA LEU A 340 -4.19 -21.96 7.43
C LEU A 340 -5.58 -21.69 6.85
N LEU A 341 -5.77 -21.85 5.53
CA LEU A 341 -7.08 -21.70 4.88
C LEU A 341 -8.07 -22.77 5.34
N ASN A 342 -7.65 -24.04 5.40
CA ASN A 342 -8.48 -25.09 5.99
C ASN A 342 -8.78 -24.78 7.47
N GLY A 343 -7.76 -24.33 8.22
CA GLY A 343 -7.85 -23.95 9.64
C GLY A 343 -8.83 -22.83 9.91
N TYR A 344 -9.02 -21.94 8.93
CA TYR A 344 -10.05 -20.92 8.98
C TYR A 344 -11.43 -21.52 9.18
N PHE A 345 -11.80 -22.54 8.43
CA PHE A 345 -13.11 -23.16 8.59
C PHE A 345 -13.10 -24.31 9.61
N LEU A 346 -11.99 -25.01 9.77
CA LEU A 346 -11.84 -26.16 10.66
C LEU A 346 -10.67 -25.95 11.61
N PRO A 347 -10.88 -25.33 12.80
CA PRO A 347 -9.84 -25.19 13.80
C PRO A 347 -9.17 -26.53 14.10
N ASN A 348 -7.85 -26.53 14.32
CA ASN A 348 -7.03 -27.72 14.58
C ASN A 348 -6.88 -28.73 13.43
N THR A 349 -7.35 -28.41 12.22
CA THR A 349 -7.09 -29.27 11.05
C THR A 349 -5.59 -29.39 10.77
N SER A 350 -5.15 -30.61 10.51
CA SER A 350 -3.78 -30.93 10.09
C SER A 350 -3.67 -31.10 8.58
N LYS A 351 -4.77 -30.94 7.81
CA LYS A 351 -4.79 -31.11 6.35
C LYS A 351 -3.97 -30.01 5.65
N ARG A 352 -2.91 -30.42 4.93
CA ARG A 352 -1.99 -29.52 4.21
C ARG A 352 -1.80 -29.86 2.73
N SER A 353 -2.23 -31.05 2.31
CA SER A 353 -2.06 -31.57 0.95
C SER A 353 -3.19 -31.15 0.00
N GLU A 354 -4.35 -30.82 0.55
CA GLU A 354 -5.57 -30.48 -0.18
C GLU A 354 -6.27 -29.31 0.53
N LEU A 355 -6.82 -28.39 -0.26
CA LEU A 355 -7.69 -27.32 0.20
C LEU A 355 -9.14 -27.80 0.12
N GLN A 356 -9.87 -27.81 1.23
CA GLN A 356 -11.31 -28.08 1.23
C GLN A 356 -12.06 -26.81 0.84
N LEU A 357 -12.93 -26.91 -0.16
CA LEU A 357 -13.71 -25.79 -0.66
C LEU A 357 -15.01 -25.68 0.13
N TRP A 358 -15.13 -24.62 0.92
CA TRP A 358 -16.35 -24.32 1.67
C TRP A 358 -17.20 -23.31 0.92
N LEU A 359 -18.47 -23.64 0.74
CA LEU A 359 -19.45 -22.84 0.01
C LEU A 359 -20.51 -22.30 0.94
N SER A 360 -20.97 -21.09 0.62
CA SER A 360 -21.95 -20.35 1.41
C SER A 360 -23.25 -20.19 0.61
N HIS A 361 -24.36 -20.75 1.08
CA HIS A 361 -25.65 -20.63 0.38
C HIS A 361 -26.39 -19.30 0.62
N ARG A 362 -25.76 -18.29 1.24
CA ARG A 362 -26.37 -16.97 1.45
C ARG A 362 -25.66 -15.87 0.68
N TYR A 363 -26.45 -15.12 -0.09
CA TYR A 363 -26.01 -13.93 -0.78
C TYR A 363 -25.80 -12.74 0.20
N ARG A 364 -24.53 -12.37 0.37
CA ARG A 364 -23.95 -11.05 0.72
C ARG A 364 -24.44 -10.26 1.95
N SER A 365 -25.53 -10.62 2.63
CA SER A 365 -26.14 -9.75 3.67
C SER A 365 -26.12 -10.30 5.11
N ARG A 366 -25.90 -11.60 5.32
CA ARG A 366 -25.80 -12.24 6.65
C ARG A 366 -24.81 -13.40 6.60
N SER A 367 -24.11 -13.66 7.71
CA SER A 367 -23.33 -14.88 7.87
C SER A 367 -24.22 -16.11 7.61
N SER A 368 -23.70 -17.04 6.80
CA SER A 368 -24.37 -18.31 6.59
C SER A 368 -24.41 -19.07 7.90
N LEU A 369 -25.55 -19.73 8.17
CA LEU A 369 -25.69 -20.58 9.36
C LEU A 369 -25.05 -21.96 9.14
N ALA A 370 -24.82 -22.32 7.87
CA ALA A 370 -24.15 -23.55 7.48
C ALA A 370 -23.23 -23.29 6.28
N LEU A 371 -22.09 -23.96 6.28
CA LEU A 371 -21.17 -24.06 5.14
C LEU A 371 -21.17 -25.48 4.63
N VAL A 372 -21.03 -25.66 3.32
CA VAL A 372 -21.02 -26.98 2.68
C VAL A 372 -19.72 -27.15 1.91
N SER A 373 -19.06 -28.29 2.09
CA SER A 373 -17.86 -28.67 1.35
C SER A 373 -18.10 -30.00 0.65
N ARG A 374 -18.06 -30.01 -0.68
CA ARG A 374 -18.17 -31.21 -1.51
C ARG A 374 -16.82 -31.62 -2.11
N THR A 375 -15.88 -30.70 -2.17
CA THR A 375 -14.71 -30.81 -3.05
C THR A 375 -13.46 -30.43 -2.31
N SER A 376 -12.37 -31.13 -2.63
CA SER A 376 -11.03 -30.74 -2.22
C SER A 376 -10.11 -30.63 -3.43
N VAL A 377 -9.26 -29.61 -3.43
CA VAL A 377 -8.32 -29.34 -4.51
C VAL A 377 -6.91 -29.63 -4.02
N PRO A 378 -6.12 -30.46 -4.73
CA PRO A 378 -4.77 -30.78 -4.31
C PRO A 378 -3.83 -29.57 -4.42
N LYS A 379 -2.90 -29.45 -3.48
CA LYS A 379 -1.92 -28.34 -3.42
C LYS A 379 -1.09 -28.16 -4.71
N SER A 380 -0.99 -29.21 -5.54
CA SER A 380 -0.28 -29.19 -6.82
C SER A 380 -0.91 -28.26 -7.86
N GLN A 381 -2.21 -27.99 -7.74
CA GLN A 381 -2.93 -27.07 -8.63
C GLN A 381 -2.75 -25.59 -8.22
N PHE A 382 -2.07 -25.33 -7.10
CA PHE A 382 -1.81 -23.98 -6.62
C PHE A 382 -0.35 -23.56 -6.81
N LYS A 383 -0.17 -22.29 -7.15
CA LYS A 383 1.12 -21.60 -7.21
C LYS A 383 1.11 -20.38 -6.29
N ILE A 384 2.21 -20.18 -5.58
CA ILE A 384 2.44 -18.94 -4.83
C ILE A 384 3.23 -18.01 -5.76
N GLN A 385 2.70 -16.82 -6.01
CA GLN A 385 3.29 -15.84 -6.90
C GLN A 385 3.40 -14.50 -6.19
N ARG A 386 4.44 -13.73 -6.53
CA ARG A 386 4.58 -12.34 -6.09
C ARG A 386 4.10 -11.42 -7.19
N PRO A 387 3.28 -10.40 -6.87
CA PRO A 387 3.01 -9.36 -7.83
C PRO A 387 4.31 -8.60 -8.12
N ARG A 388 4.50 -8.21 -9.38
CA ARG A 388 5.58 -7.35 -9.83
C ARG A 388 5.05 -6.43 -10.91
N LEU A 389 5.66 -5.27 -11.08
CA LEU A 389 5.35 -4.42 -12.22
C LEU A 389 5.67 -5.11 -13.54
N HIS A 390 4.91 -4.76 -14.57
CA HIS A 390 5.17 -5.21 -15.92
C HIS A 390 6.60 -4.83 -16.33
N PRO A 391 7.35 -5.75 -16.99
CA PRO A 391 8.71 -5.54 -17.47
C PRO A 391 8.97 -4.19 -18.15
N ALA A 392 8.01 -3.69 -18.93
CA ALA A 392 8.10 -2.45 -19.68
C ALA A 392 8.10 -1.19 -18.81
N ILE A 393 7.46 -1.21 -17.63
CA ILE A 393 7.29 -0.03 -16.75
C ILE A 393 8.02 -0.17 -15.42
N ARG A 394 8.66 -1.33 -15.15
CA ARG A 394 9.31 -1.62 -13.85
C ARG A 394 10.37 -0.60 -13.45
N ASP A 395 11.01 0.02 -14.45
CA ASP A 395 12.09 0.98 -14.26
C ASP A 395 11.55 2.43 -14.17
N ALA A 396 10.25 2.63 -14.43
CA ALA A 396 9.62 3.95 -14.33
C ALA A 396 9.25 4.31 -12.88
N ILE A 397 8.79 3.34 -12.10
CA ILE A 397 8.31 3.58 -10.74
C ILE A 397 8.78 2.46 -9.78
N GLY A 398 9.08 2.84 -8.53
CA GLY A 398 9.33 1.87 -7.48
C GLY A 398 8.03 1.20 -7.03
N TYR A 399 8.07 -0.11 -6.83
CA TYR A 399 6.92 -0.91 -6.38
C TYR A 399 7.30 -1.92 -5.30
N THR A 400 6.53 -1.92 -4.22
CA THR A 400 6.67 -2.79 -3.07
C THR A 400 5.41 -3.66 -3.02
N PRO A 401 5.56 -4.97 -3.26
CA PRO A 401 4.45 -5.92 -3.14
C PRO A 401 3.73 -5.80 -1.79
N ASN A 402 2.46 -5.42 -1.81
CA ASN A 402 1.60 -5.36 -0.61
C ASN A 402 0.90 -6.70 -0.29
N HIS A 403 0.99 -7.68 -1.19
CA HIS A 403 0.39 -8.99 -1.04
C HIS A 403 1.22 -10.09 -1.74
N THR A 404 0.88 -11.33 -1.42
CA THR A 404 1.30 -12.52 -2.16
C THR A 404 0.06 -13.15 -2.78
N ALA A 405 0.14 -13.68 -4.00
CA ALA A 405 -0.97 -14.37 -4.64
C ALA A 405 -0.88 -15.88 -4.44
N LEU A 406 -1.99 -16.50 -4.03
CA LEU A 406 -2.21 -17.93 -4.19
C LEU A 406 -3.09 -18.14 -5.41
N THR A 407 -2.50 -18.63 -6.49
CA THR A 407 -3.16 -18.81 -7.78
C THR A 407 -3.51 -20.27 -7.97
N TYR A 408 -4.80 -20.56 -8.15
CA TYR A 408 -5.30 -21.82 -8.69
C TYR A 408 -5.22 -21.79 -10.22
N THR A 409 -4.81 -22.91 -10.82
CA THR A 409 -4.77 -23.05 -12.28
C THR A 409 -5.39 -24.36 -12.71
N ASN A 410 -6.44 -24.26 -13.52
CA ASN A 410 -7.01 -25.37 -14.28
C ASN A 410 -6.75 -25.14 -15.79
N ARG A 411 -7.13 -26.09 -16.65
CA ARG A 411 -6.96 -26.03 -18.10
C ARG A 411 -7.59 -24.79 -18.75
N GLU A 412 -8.65 -24.24 -18.16
CA GLU A 412 -9.46 -23.17 -18.75
C GLU A 412 -9.49 -21.89 -17.91
N SER A 413 -8.97 -21.89 -16.68
CA SER A 413 -9.18 -20.78 -15.74
C SER A 413 -8.04 -20.60 -14.75
N LYS A 414 -7.80 -19.34 -14.40
CA LYS A 414 -6.79 -18.90 -13.43
C LYS A 414 -7.47 -18.03 -12.39
N ILE A 415 -7.50 -18.51 -11.14
CA ILE A 415 -8.24 -17.88 -10.04
C ILE A 415 -7.24 -17.50 -8.96
N ARG A 416 -7.33 -16.29 -8.41
CA ARG A 416 -6.27 -15.74 -7.55
C ARG A 416 -6.81 -15.21 -6.23
N LEU A 417 -6.25 -15.71 -5.13
CA LEU A 417 -6.44 -15.13 -3.79
C LEU A 417 -5.26 -14.23 -3.44
N SER A 418 -5.52 -12.94 -3.24
CA SER A 418 -4.54 -11.99 -2.74
C SER A 418 -4.40 -12.08 -1.22
N ILE A 419 -3.28 -12.65 -0.78
CA ILE A 419 -2.89 -12.80 0.62
C ILE A 419 -2.19 -11.52 1.08
N THR A 420 -3.00 -10.58 1.58
CA THR A 420 -2.55 -9.33 2.21
C THR A 420 -2.05 -9.58 3.63
N ARG A 421 -1.46 -8.55 4.26
CA ARG A 421 -1.02 -8.63 5.66
C ARG A 421 -2.22 -8.81 6.60
N SER A 422 -3.32 -8.12 6.31
CA SER A 422 -4.57 -8.24 7.06
C SER A 422 -5.15 -9.67 7.00
N LEU A 423 -5.25 -10.25 5.80
CA LEU A 423 -5.71 -11.62 5.61
C LEU A 423 -4.78 -12.63 6.32
N TYR A 424 -3.47 -12.50 6.13
CA TYR A 424 -2.51 -13.41 6.77
C TYR A 424 -2.58 -13.39 8.31
N ARG A 425 -2.76 -12.20 8.90
CA ARG A 425 -2.96 -12.06 10.36
C ARG A 425 -4.24 -12.74 10.83
N ALA A 426 -5.33 -12.57 10.08
CA ALA A 426 -6.60 -13.24 10.40
C ALA A 426 -6.46 -14.76 10.30
N LEU A 427 -5.74 -15.26 9.30
CA LEU A 427 -5.41 -16.67 9.14
C LEU A 427 -4.56 -17.22 10.30
N GLY A 428 -3.52 -16.48 10.73
CA GLY A 428 -2.62 -16.89 11.81
C GLY A 428 -3.23 -16.77 13.22
N ALA A 429 -4.16 -15.86 13.44
CA ALA A 429 -4.84 -15.69 14.73
C ALA A 429 -5.75 -16.89 15.11
N LEU A 430 -5.98 -17.80 14.18
CA LEU A 430 -6.85 -18.97 14.36
C LEU A 430 -6.18 -20.14 15.06
N ASP A 431 -4.85 -20.14 15.18
CA ASP A 431 -4.17 -21.02 16.13
C ASP A 431 -4.56 -20.68 17.60
N ALA A 432 -5.31 -19.59 17.85
CA ALA A 432 -5.74 -19.12 19.18
C ALA A 432 -7.24 -19.32 19.50
N ASP A 433 -7.96 -20.24 18.85
CA ASP A 433 -9.37 -20.60 19.15
C ASP A 433 -10.37 -19.40 19.19
N ILE A 434 -10.20 -18.44 18.27
CA ILE A 434 -11.11 -17.28 18.18
C ILE A 434 -12.50 -17.73 17.68
N PRO A 435 -13.59 -17.45 18.43
CA PRO A 435 -14.96 -17.75 18.02
C PRO A 435 -15.31 -17.17 16.65
N TYR A 436 -16.06 -17.93 15.84
CA TYR A 436 -16.43 -17.56 14.48
C TYR A 436 -17.11 -16.17 14.38
N THR A 437 -17.92 -15.83 15.38
CA THR A 437 -18.66 -14.55 15.46
C THR A 437 -17.79 -13.32 15.66
N LEU A 438 -16.55 -13.49 16.16
CA LEU A 438 -15.59 -12.40 16.40
C LEU A 438 -14.61 -12.19 15.23
N ARG A 439 -14.75 -12.98 14.16
CA ARG A 439 -13.86 -12.92 12.99
C ARG A 439 -14.28 -11.80 12.05
N ASN A 440 -13.31 -11.27 11.32
CA ASN A 440 -13.57 -10.23 10.32
C ASN A 440 -14.36 -10.83 9.14
N ARG A 441 -15.52 -10.26 8.84
CA ARG A 441 -16.40 -10.71 7.76
C ARG A 441 -15.81 -10.47 6.38
N ASP A 442 -15.06 -9.39 6.20
CA ASP A 442 -14.46 -9.07 4.89
C ASP A 442 -13.43 -10.15 4.51
N VAL A 443 -12.70 -10.65 5.49
CA VAL A 443 -11.76 -11.78 5.33
C VAL A 443 -12.49 -13.07 4.98
N GLU A 444 -13.58 -13.39 5.69
CA GLU A 444 -14.39 -14.57 5.39
C GLU A 444 -14.94 -14.54 3.98
N GLN A 445 -15.52 -13.40 3.59
CA GLN A 445 -16.11 -13.20 2.27
C GLN A 445 -15.05 -13.39 1.18
N GLN A 446 -13.86 -12.79 1.34
CA GLN A 446 -12.77 -12.92 0.37
C GLN A 446 -12.35 -14.39 0.18
N ILE A 447 -12.28 -15.18 1.25
CA ILE A 447 -11.90 -16.60 1.17
C ILE A 447 -13.02 -17.42 0.52
N LEU A 448 -14.28 -17.16 0.87
CA LEU A 448 -15.44 -17.87 0.31
C LEU A 448 -15.62 -17.57 -1.18
N GLU A 449 -15.52 -16.31 -1.61
CA GLU A 449 -15.59 -15.93 -3.03
C GLU A 449 -14.51 -16.65 -3.85
N PHE A 450 -13.30 -16.74 -3.32
CA PHE A 450 -12.22 -17.52 -3.94
C PHE A 450 -12.55 -19.02 -4.04
N MET A 451 -13.11 -19.62 -2.98
CA MET A 451 -13.48 -21.04 -2.99
C MET A 451 -14.67 -21.33 -3.92
N GLU A 452 -15.65 -20.45 -3.97
CA GLU A 452 -16.83 -20.54 -4.85
C GLU A 452 -16.42 -20.43 -6.32
N GLU A 453 -15.50 -19.53 -6.66
CA GLU A 453 -14.97 -19.40 -8.02
C GLU A 453 -14.21 -20.66 -8.43
N ILE A 454 -13.41 -21.26 -7.55
CA ILE A 454 -12.72 -22.54 -7.84
C ILE A 454 -13.75 -23.65 -8.07
N GLU A 455 -14.72 -23.79 -7.17
CA GLU A 455 -15.76 -24.82 -7.27
C GLU A 455 -16.54 -24.73 -8.60
N TYR A 456 -16.82 -23.51 -9.08
CA TYR A 456 -17.49 -23.29 -10.35
C TYR A 456 -16.75 -23.90 -11.56
N HIS A 457 -15.41 -23.96 -11.48
CA HIS A 457 -14.54 -24.48 -12.54
C HIS A 457 -14.10 -25.94 -12.31
N GLU A 458 -14.50 -26.56 -11.20
CA GLU A 458 -14.24 -27.98 -10.92
C GLU A 458 -15.37 -28.87 -11.45
N THR A 459 -14.99 -30.02 -11.99
CA THR A 459 -15.95 -31.02 -12.50
C THR A 459 -16.18 -32.13 -11.49
N HIS A 460 -17.45 -32.44 -11.21
CA HIS A 460 -17.82 -33.38 -10.14
C HIS A 460 -18.62 -34.58 -10.66
N SER A 461 -18.47 -35.73 -9.99
CA SER A 461 -19.35 -36.89 -10.21
C SER A 461 -20.75 -36.60 -9.66
N GLU A 462 -21.78 -36.78 -10.48
CA GLU A 462 -23.19 -36.69 -10.07
C GLU A 462 -23.66 -37.94 -9.30
N GLU A 463 -22.92 -39.05 -9.36
CA GLU A 463 -23.36 -40.36 -8.85
C GLU A 463 -22.80 -40.69 -7.45
N THR A 464 -21.62 -40.17 -7.11
CA THR A 464 -20.90 -40.54 -5.88
C THR A 464 -20.11 -39.35 -5.32
N GLY A 465 -20.13 -39.15 -4.00
CA GLY A 465 -19.27 -38.17 -3.33
C GLY A 465 -19.53 -38.07 -1.84
N THR A 466 -18.64 -37.38 -1.13
CA THR A 466 -18.80 -37.06 0.30
C THR A 466 -19.08 -35.57 0.44
N VAL A 467 -20.09 -35.21 1.22
CA VAL A 467 -20.46 -33.81 1.49
C VAL A 467 -20.29 -33.56 2.99
N ALA A 468 -19.43 -32.60 3.33
CA ALA A 468 -19.30 -32.11 4.69
C ALA A 468 -20.19 -30.87 4.88
N VAL A 469 -20.98 -30.86 5.95
CA VAL A 469 -21.82 -29.72 6.34
C VAL A 469 -21.33 -29.22 7.70
N LYS A 470 -20.95 -27.95 7.76
CA LYS A 470 -20.52 -27.29 8.99
C LYS A 470 -21.58 -26.32 9.47
N ASP A 471 -21.98 -26.44 10.73
CA ASP A 471 -22.74 -25.42 11.45
C ASP A 471 -21.79 -24.31 11.92
N THR A 472 -22.05 -23.07 11.53
CA THR A 472 -21.18 -21.93 11.84
C THR A 472 -21.35 -21.41 13.28
N GLU A 473 -22.48 -21.67 13.92
CA GLU A 473 -22.74 -21.24 15.30
C GLU A 473 -22.05 -22.18 16.29
N THR A 474 -22.19 -23.49 16.06
CA THR A 474 -21.63 -24.51 16.96
C THR A 474 -20.22 -24.97 16.55
N GLY A 475 -19.82 -24.72 15.30
CA GLY A 475 -18.56 -25.21 14.73
C GLY A 475 -18.56 -26.70 14.41
N ARG A 476 -19.69 -27.40 14.63
CA ARG A 476 -19.82 -28.84 14.39
C ARG A 476 -19.84 -29.15 12.89
N VAL A 477 -19.19 -30.24 12.50
CA VAL A 477 -19.14 -30.73 11.12
C VAL A 477 -19.73 -32.13 11.07
N GLU A 478 -20.61 -32.36 10.11
CA GLU A 478 -21.20 -33.66 9.80
C GLU A 478 -20.82 -34.03 8.36
N GLU A 479 -20.34 -35.25 8.16
CA GLU A 479 -20.01 -35.78 6.83
C GLU A 479 -21.12 -36.72 6.36
N VAL A 480 -21.55 -36.57 5.11
CA VAL A 480 -22.61 -37.34 4.48
C VAL A 480 -22.09 -37.97 3.20
N ASP A 481 -22.07 -39.30 3.15
CA ASP A 481 -21.73 -40.04 1.94
C ASP A 481 -22.94 -40.17 1.02
N ILE A 482 -22.78 -39.70 -0.22
CA ILE A 482 -23.75 -39.83 -1.30
C ILE A 482 -23.28 -40.98 -2.19
N ASN A 483 -24.05 -42.06 -2.21
CA ASN A 483 -23.87 -43.16 -3.14
C ASN A 483 -25.19 -43.43 -3.85
N ASN A 484 -25.29 -43.02 -5.12
CA ASN A 484 -26.52 -43.13 -5.89
C ASN A 484 -26.59 -44.48 -6.64
N ASP A 485 -26.57 -45.59 -5.89
CA ASP A 485 -26.74 -46.95 -6.45
C ASP A 485 -28.18 -47.25 -6.92
N ILE A 486 -29.07 -46.25 -6.90
CA ILE A 486 -30.53 -46.42 -7.09
C ILE A 486 -30.91 -46.68 -8.58
N TYR A 487 -30.00 -46.43 -9.54
CA TYR A 487 -30.26 -46.66 -10.98
C TYR A 487 -29.36 -47.71 -11.67
N ARG A 488 -28.52 -48.45 -10.94
CA ARG A 488 -27.83 -49.62 -11.49
C ARG A 488 -28.75 -50.86 -11.44
N ARG A 489 -29.63 -50.99 -12.43
CA ARG A 489 -30.34 -52.25 -12.74
C ARG A 489 -30.07 -52.70 -14.17
#